data_AF-A0A2H4T135-F1
#
_entry.id   AF-A0A2H4T135-F1
#
_cell.length_a   1.000
_cell.length_b   1.000
_cell.length_c   1.000
_cell.angle_alpha   90.00
_cell.angle_beta   90.00
_cell.angle_gamma   90.00
#
_symmetry.space_group_name_H-M   'P 1'
#
loop_
_entity.id
_entity.type
_entity.pdbx_description
1 polymer ?
#
loop_
_entity_poly.entity_id
_entity_poly.type
_entity_poly.pdbx_seq_one_letter_code
_entity_poly.pdbx_strand_id
1 'polypeptide(L)'
;NVLGQALLTKRMGKTRVIAETGAGQHGVATATACALFGLECTIYMGEVDTQRQALNVARMRMLGAEVIAVTSGSRTLKDAINEAFRDWVANVDRTHYLFGTVAGPHPFPALVRDFHRVIGVEARRQILERTGRLPDAVAACVGGGSNAIGLFHAFLPDESVRIVGFEPAGHGVATGEHAATLSQGEPGILHGSRSYVLQDEDGQITEPYSISAGLDYPGVGPEHAYLKDTGRAEYRAVTDDEAM
;
A
#
# COMPACT_ATOMS: atom_id res chain seq x y z
N ASN A 1 10.45 -2.55 -3.05
CA ASN A 1 9.79 -1.36 -3.65
C ASN A 1 10.68 -0.12 -3.68
N VAL A 2 10.85 0.57 -2.54
CA VAL A 2 11.43 1.92 -2.50
C VAL A 2 12.82 2.04 -3.14
N LEU A 3 13.74 1.12 -2.84
CA LEU A 3 15.06 1.10 -3.48
C LEU A 3 14.98 0.99 -5.01
N GLY A 4 14.09 0.12 -5.52
CA GLY A 4 13.89 -0.08 -6.94
C GLY A 4 13.34 1.16 -7.64
N GLN A 5 12.35 1.82 -7.03
CA GLN A 5 11.81 3.05 -7.59
C GLN A 5 12.79 4.23 -7.48
N ALA A 6 13.56 4.37 -6.40
CA ALA A 6 14.58 5.42 -6.30
C ALA A 6 15.69 5.25 -7.36
N LEU A 7 16.11 4.02 -7.64
CA LEU A 7 17.02 3.72 -8.76
C LEU A 7 16.37 4.07 -10.11
N LEU A 8 15.09 3.78 -10.28
CA LEU A 8 14.33 4.16 -11.48
C LEU A 8 14.29 5.70 -11.63
N THR A 9 14.04 6.45 -10.57
CA THR A 9 14.08 7.92 -10.55
C THR A 9 15.41 8.44 -11.08
N LYS A 10 16.55 7.92 -10.57
CA LYS A 10 17.88 8.31 -11.07
C LYS A 10 18.05 7.97 -12.55
N ARG A 11 17.60 6.79 -12.96
CA ARG A 11 17.69 6.34 -14.35
C ARG A 11 16.87 7.20 -15.31
N MET A 12 15.76 7.76 -14.83
CA MET A 12 14.93 8.72 -15.57
C MET A 12 15.52 10.14 -15.60
N GLY A 13 16.62 10.40 -14.89
CA GLY A 13 17.23 11.74 -14.80
C GLY A 13 16.46 12.71 -13.91
N LYS A 14 15.55 12.21 -13.08
CA LYS A 14 14.75 13.03 -12.14
C LYS A 14 15.53 13.27 -10.86
N THR A 15 15.36 14.45 -10.27
CA THR A 15 16.12 14.90 -9.09
C THR A 15 15.28 14.94 -7.82
N ARG A 16 13.94 14.89 -7.95
CA ARG A 16 13.00 14.97 -6.85
C ARG A 16 12.09 13.76 -6.78
N VAL A 17 11.81 13.33 -5.56
CA VAL A 17 10.85 12.28 -5.21
C VAL A 17 9.76 12.87 -4.32
N ILE A 18 8.54 12.48 -4.60
CA ILE A 18 7.42 12.64 -3.67
C ILE A 18 6.86 11.28 -3.28
N ALA A 19 6.27 11.18 -2.08
CA ALA A 19 5.51 10.01 -1.65
C ALA A 19 4.43 10.40 -0.64
N GLU A 20 3.40 9.57 -0.51
CA GLU A 20 2.42 9.60 0.57
C GLU A 20 2.87 8.75 1.76
N THR A 21 2.30 8.95 2.95
CA THR A 21 2.36 7.93 4.00
C THR A 21 1.24 8.09 5.02
N GLY A 22 0.76 6.96 5.57
CA GLY A 22 -0.19 6.91 6.70
C GLY A 22 0.56 6.58 7.99
N ALA A 23 0.87 5.30 8.23
CA ALA A 23 1.69 4.87 9.38
C ALA A 23 3.14 5.45 9.43
N GLY A 24 3.61 6.10 8.36
CA GLY A 24 4.96 6.69 8.30
C GLY A 24 6.06 5.75 7.79
N GLN A 25 5.82 4.44 7.70
CA GLN A 25 6.85 3.47 7.28
C GLN A 25 7.31 3.69 5.83
N HIS A 26 6.37 3.88 4.90
CA HIS A 26 6.70 4.19 3.50
C HIS A 26 7.43 5.53 3.37
N GLY A 27 7.03 6.53 4.15
CA GLY A 27 7.68 7.83 4.19
C GLY A 27 9.13 7.73 4.68
N VAL A 28 9.37 7.02 5.79
CA VAL A 28 10.73 6.77 6.32
C VAL A 28 11.58 5.99 5.31
N ALA A 29 11.03 4.94 4.69
CA ALA A 29 11.74 4.18 3.67
C ALA A 29 12.11 5.07 2.48
N THR A 30 11.17 5.88 1.98
CA THR A 30 11.39 6.82 0.87
C THR A 30 12.45 7.85 1.21
N ALA A 31 12.36 8.50 2.38
CA ALA A 31 13.36 9.43 2.87
C ALA A 31 14.75 8.79 2.96
N THR A 32 14.83 7.54 3.44
CA THR A 32 16.09 6.79 3.53
C THR A 32 16.72 6.56 2.17
N ALA A 33 15.94 6.10 1.18
CA ALA A 33 16.45 5.89 -0.16
C ALA A 33 16.84 7.20 -0.84
N CYS A 34 16.07 8.28 -0.65
CA CYS A 34 16.41 9.58 -1.22
C CYS A 34 17.72 10.13 -0.62
N ALA A 35 17.91 10.01 0.69
CA ALA A 35 19.16 10.38 1.37
C ALA A 35 20.36 9.57 0.83
N LEU A 36 20.19 8.25 0.66
CA LEU A 36 21.22 7.37 0.09
C LEU A 36 21.59 7.76 -1.35
N PHE A 37 20.60 8.16 -2.14
CA PHE A 37 20.77 8.38 -3.58
C PHE A 37 21.00 9.83 -4.00
N GLY A 38 20.92 10.77 -3.05
CA GLY A 38 21.07 12.21 -3.29
C GLY A 38 19.88 12.81 -4.02
N LEU A 39 18.65 12.42 -3.66
CA LEU A 39 17.40 12.92 -4.24
C LEU A 39 16.69 13.86 -3.26
N GLU A 40 16.08 14.93 -3.77
CA GLU A 40 15.15 15.76 -2.98
C GLU A 40 13.91 14.93 -2.62
N CYS A 41 13.43 15.03 -1.39
CA CYS A 41 12.34 14.20 -0.89
C CYS A 41 11.29 15.05 -0.18
N THR A 42 10.05 15.00 -0.67
CA THR A 42 8.88 15.57 0.01
C THR A 42 7.88 14.44 0.31
N ILE A 43 7.47 14.32 1.56
CA ILE A 43 6.50 13.32 2.02
C ILE A 43 5.19 14.01 2.40
N TYR A 44 4.09 13.57 1.81
CA TYR A 44 2.73 13.96 2.17
C TYR A 44 2.18 12.99 3.22
N MET A 45 1.66 13.53 4.32
CA MET A 45 1.12 12.73 5.41
C MET A 45 -0.10 13.43 5.99
N GLY A 46 -1.20 12.71 6.22
CA GLY A 46 -2.41 13.27 6.82
C GLY A 46 -2.12 13.86 8.21
N GLU A 47 -2.69 15.02 8.55
CA GLU A 47 -2.42 15.70 9.82
C GLU A 47 -2.66 14.79 11.03
N VAL A 48 -3.75 14.00 11.02
CA VAL A 48 -4.07 13.05 12.09
C VAL A 48 -2.95 12.01 12.24
N ASP A 49 -2.44 11.51 11.11
CA ASP A 49 -1.34 10.54 11.08
C ASP A 49 -0.02 11.16 11.57
N THR A 50 0.26 12.43 11.23
CA THR A 50 1.48 13.10 11.72
C THR A 50 1.53 13.21 13.25
N GLN A 51 0.37 13.40 13.88
CA GLN A 51 0.26 13.50 15.35
C GLN A 51 0.43 12.12 15.99
N ARG A 52 -0.25 11.09 15.47
CA ARG A 52 -0.20 9.72 16.00
C ARG A 52 1.16 9.05 15.76
N GLN A 53 1.87 9.44 14.68
CA GLN A 53 3.12 8.83 14.24
C GLN A 53 4.31 9.80 14.31
N ALA A 54 4.35 10.65 15.34
CA ALA A 54 5.35 11.71 15.51
C ALA A 54 6.80 11.20 15.43
N LEU A 55 7.08 9.96 15.88
CA LEU A 55 8.41 9.35 15.78
C LEU A 55 8.84 9.14 14.32
N ASN A 56 7.94 8.70 13.44
CA ASN A 56 8.26 8.51 12.03
C ASN A 56 8.39 9.85 11.31
N VAL A 57 7.61 10.86 11.69
CA VAL A 57 7.80 12.25 11.21
C VAL A 57 9.19 12.77 11.55
N ALA A 58 9.63 12.59 12.79
CA ALA A 58 10.97 12.99 13.22
C ALA A 58 12.07 12.27 12.42
N ARG A 59 11.94 10.95 12.23
CA ARG A 59 12.90 10.15 11.42
C ARG A 59 12.99 10.64 9.99
N MET A 60 11.87 10.93 9.32
CA MET A 60 11.87 11.46 7.95
C MET A 60 12.61 12.80 7.86
N ARG A 61 12.37 13.71 8.81
CA ARG A 61 13.07 15.00 8.86
C ARG A 61 14.57 14.86 9.14
N MET A 62 14.96 13.95 10.02
CA MET A 62 16.38 13.65 10.29
C MET A 62 17.11 13.08 9.06
N LEU A 63 16.38 12.39 8.18
CA LEU A 63 16.88 11.91 6.89
C LEU A 63 16.90 13.00 5.80
N GLY A 64 16.51 14.24 6.11
CA GLY A 64 16.52 15.37 5.18
C GLY A 64 15.28 15.50 4.31
N ALA A 65 14.22 14.72 4.56
CA ALA A 65 12.96 14.86 3.83
C ALA A 65 12.11 16.01 4.41
N GLU A 66 11.45 16.75 3.52
CA GLU A 66 10.34 17.62 3.87
C GLU A 66 9.11 16.78 4.18
N VAL A 67 8.37 17.12 5.24
CA VAL A 67 7.13 16.43 5.60
C VAL A 67 5.98 17.43 5.65
N ILE A 68 5.04 17.30 4.71
CA ILE A 68 3.87 18.16 4.55
C ILE A 68 2.67 17.48 5.23
N ALA A 69 2.15 18.13 6.27
CA ALA A 69 0.92 17.71 6.93
C ALA A 69 -0.30 18.13 6.10
N VAL A 70 -1.09 17.17 5.64
CA VAL A 70 -2.29 17.38 4.83
C VAL A 70 -3.50 17.59 5.74
N THR A 71 -4.11 18.77 5.65
CA THR A 71 -5.22 19.21 6.52
C THR A 71 -6.59 19.18 5.84
N SER A 72 -6.63 18.83 4.54
CA SER A 72 -7.85 18.65 3.76
C SER A 72 -8.49 17.29 4.03
N GLY A 73 -9.80 17.19 3.81
CA GLY A 73 -10.55 15.93 3.90
C GLY A 73 -10.54 15.31 5.30
N SER A 74 -10.43 13.98 5.35
CA SER A 74 -10.33 13.18 6.58
C SER A 74 -8.95 13.31 7.25
N ARG A 75 -7.97 13.95 6.57
CA ARG A 75 -6.61 14.19 7.07
C ARG A 75 -5.85 12.90 7.37
N THR A 76 -6.08 11.89 6.53
CA THR A 76 -5.47 10.56 6.60
C THR A 76 -4.77 10.20 5.27
N LEU A 77 -4.35 8.94 5.10
CA LEU A 77 -3.64 8.44 3.93
C LEU A 77 -4.32 8.78 2.58
N LYS A 78 -5.66 8.69 2.49
CA LYS A 78 -6.40 9.03 1.26
C LYS A 78 -6.10 10.45 0.79
N ASP A 79 -6.10 11.41 1.70
CA ASP A 79 -5.88 12.82 1.35
C ASP A 79 -4.41 13.11 1.07
N ALA A 80 -3.49 12.41 1.74
CA ALA A 80 -2.07 12.45 1.41
C ALA A 80 -1.79 11.97 -0.02
N ILE A 81 -2.47 10.92 -0.49
CA ILE A 81 -2.40 10.45 -1.88
C ILE A 81 -2.90 11.54 -2.84
N ASN A 82 -4.05 12.17 -2.53
CA ASN A 82 -4.62 13.23 -3.36
C ASN A 82 -3.65 14.41 -3.54
N GLU A 83 -3.03 14.88 -2.45
CA GLU A 83 -2.06 15.97 -2.52
C GLU A 83 -0.76 15.56 -3.25
N ALA A 84 -0.28 14.33 -3.04
CA ALA A 84 0.87 13.82 -3.79
C ALA A 84 0.59 13.75 -5.31
N PHE A 85 -0.61 13.33 -5.72
CA PHE A 85 -1.01 13.38 -7.13
C PHE A 85 -1.03 14.82 -7.69
N ARG A 86 -1.57 15.78 -6.94
CA ARG A 86 -1.60 17.20 -7.34
C ARG A 86 -0.20 17.76 -7.53
N ASP A 87 0.73 17.49 -6.60
CA ASP A 87 2.14 17.86 -6.75
C ASP A 87 2.73 17.21 -8.00
N TRP A 88 2.51 15.91 -8.18
CA TRP A 88 3.10 15.18 -9.30
C TRP A 88 2.72 15.80 -10.65
N VAL A 89 1.45 16.15 -10.84
CA VAL A 89 0.96 16.80 -12.07
C VAL A 89 1.64 18.16 -12.28
N ALA A 90 1.79 18.95 -11.21
CA ALA A 90 2.39 20.28 -11.29
C ALA A 90 3.91 20.26 -11.52
N ASN A 91 4.60 19.18 -11.14
CA ASN A 91 6.06 19.10 -11.12
C ASN A 91 6.63 17.88 -11.88
N VAL A 92 5.87 17.34 -12.84
CA VAL A 92 6.12 16.04 -13.47
C VAL A 92 7.50 15.95 -14.12
N ASP A 93 8.04 17.01 -14.69
CA ASP A 93 9.31 16.99 -15.44
C ASP A 93 10.49 16.56 -14.55
N ARG A 94 10.59 17.13 -13.35
CA ARG A 94 11.69 16.85 -12.39
C ARG A 94 11.35 15.85 -11.30
N THR A 95 10.08 15.52 -11.12
CA THR A 95 9.57 14.73 -9.97
C THR A 95 9.15 13.32 -10.37
N HIS A 96 9.58 12.33 -9.61
CA HIS A 96 9.01 10.97 -9.63
C HIS A 96 8.10 10.77 -8.43
N TYR A 97 6.88 10.27 -8.67
CA TYR A 97 6.01 9.87 -7.58
C TYR A 97 6.32 8.42 -7.17
N LEU A 98 6.91 8.25 -5.99
CA LEU A 98 7.26 6.96 -5.43
C LEU A 98 6.06 6.36 -4.68
N PHE A 99 5.20 5.68 -5.44
CA PHE A 99 3.95 5.09 -4.93
C PHE A 99 4.22 3.94 -3.94
N GLY A 100 3.53 3.94 -2.80
CA GLY A 100 3.82 3.05 -1.67
C GLY A 100 3.22 1.65 -1.74
N THR A 101 2.23 1.44 -2.60
CA THR A 101 1.48 0.19 -2.65
C THR A 101 1.13 -0.25 -4.08
N VAL A 102 0.48 -1.39 -4.24
CA VAL A 102 0.12 -1.99 -5.55
C VAL A 102 -1.24 -1.52 -6.08
N ALA A 103 -1.65 -0.34 -5.67
CA ALA A 103 -2.79 0.40 -6.22
C ALA A 103 -2.26 1.46 -7.22
N GLY A 104 -3.10 2.42 -7.59
CA GLY A 104 -2.69 3.49 -8.48
C GLY A 104 -2.86 3.12 -9.97
N PRO A 105 -2.65 4.08 -10.89
CA PRO A 105 -2.71 3.81 -12.32
C PRO A 105 -1.56 2.90 -12.76
N HIS A 106 -1.75 2.21 -13.91
CA HIS A 106 -0.63 1.58 -14.59
C HIS A 106 0.47 2.63 -14.87
N PRO A 107 1.77 2.34 -14.61
CA PRO A 107 2.35 1.04 -14.32
C PRO A 107 2.53 0.68 -12.84
N PHE A 108 2.05 1.49 -11.88
CA PHE A 108 2.38 1.32 -10.46
C PHE A 108 2.01 -0.04 -9.87
N PRO A 109 0.81 -0.62 -10.08
CA PRO A 109 0.49 -1.94 -9.54
C PRO A 109 1.51 -3.01 -9.93
N ALA A 110 1.84 -3.09 -11.23
CA ALA A 110 2.80 -4.05 -11.75
C ALA A 110 4.23 -3.77 -11.26
N LEU A 111 4.65 -2.50 -11.31
CA LEU A 111 5.98 -2.08 -10.89
C LEU A 111 6.24 -2.38 -9.41
N VAL A 112 5.29 -2.03 -8.55
CA VAL A 112 5.41 -2.22 -7.09
C VAL A 112 5.37 -3.71 -6.74
N ARG A 113 4.51 -4.51 -7.40
CA ARG A 113 4.51 -5.97 -7.26
C ARG A 113 5.88 -6.52 -7.63
N ASP A 114 6.42 -6.17 -8.79
CA ASP A 114 7.68 -6.74 -9.28
C ASP A 114 8.85 -6.44 -8.32
N PHE A 115 8.84 -5.25 -7.70
CA PHE A 115 9.80 -4.89 -6.64
C PHE A 115 9.51 -5.49 -5.26
N HIS A 116 8.38 -6.16 -5.05
CA HIS A 116 8.06 -6.92 -3.84
C HIS A 116 8.13 -8.44 -4.06
N ARG A 117 8.08 -8.93 -5.31
CA ARG A 117 8.08 -10.35 -5.69
C ARG A 117 9.22 -11.16 -5.06
N VAL A 118 10.33 -10.50 -4.74
CA VAL A 118 11.46 -11.12 -4.04
C VAL A 118 11.04 -11.81 -2.74
N ILE A 119 10.02 -11.28 -2.04
CA ILE A 119 9.48 -11.88 -0.82
C ILE A 119 9.00 -13.31 -1.08
N GLY A 120 8.11 -13.50 -2.05
CA GLY A 120 7.61 -14.83 -2.41
C GLY A 120 8.68 -15.76 -2.97
N VAL A 121 9.61 -15.22 -3.77
CA VAL A 121 10.72 -16.01 -4.33
C VAL A 121 11.60 -16.59 -3.22
N GLU A 122 11.97 -15.76 -2.25
CA GLU A 122 12.77 -16.20 -1.10
C GLU A 122 11.98 -17.14 -0.20
N ALA A 123 10.73 -16.81 0.13
CA ALA A 123 9.87 -17.65 0.97
C ALA A 123 9.67 -19.05 0.38
N ARG A 124 9.42 -19.15 -0.94
CA ARG A 124 9.26 -20.43 -1.65
C ARG A 124 10.53 -21.26 -1.62
N ARG A 125 11.70 -20.64 -1.82
CA ARG A 125 12.99 -21.33 -1.70
C ARG A 125 13.19 -21.85 -0.27
N GLN A 126 12.99 -20.98 0.73
CA GLN A 126 13.22 -21.29 2.13
C GLN A 126 12.30 -22.40 2.66
N ILE A 127 11.02 -22.40 2.29
CA ILE A 127 10.08 -23.43 2.76
C ILE A 127 10.38 -24.81 2.17
N LEU A 128 10.79 -24.87 0.90
CA LEU A 128 11.22 -26.11 0.25
C LEU A 128 12.50 -26.66 0.89
N GLU A 129 13.49 -25.80 1.15
CA GLU A 129 14.74 -26.19 1.83
C GLU A 129 14.49 -26.72 3.25
N ARG A 130 13.54 -26.13 3.98
CA ARG A 130 13.28 -26.47 5.40
C ARG A 130 12.35 -27.67 5.58
N THR A 131 11.40 -27.86 4.67
CA THR A 131 10.29 -28.81 4.87
C THR A 131 10.19 -29.87 3.77
N GLY A 132 10.95 -29.72 2.67
CA GLY A 132 10.91 -30.62 1.52
C GLY A 132 9.63 -30.51 0.67
N ARG A 133 8.71 -29.60 0.98
CA ARG A 133 7.42 -29.43 0.29
C ARG A 133 6.97 -27.97 0.25
N LEU A 134 5.97 -27.68 -0.57
CA LEU A 134 5.27 -26.40 -0.58
C LEU A 134 4.36 -26.27 0.66
N PRO A 135 4.07 -25.04 1.11
CA PRO A 135 3.19 -24.81 2.25
C PRO A 135 1.73 -25.10 1.88
N ASP A 136 0.91 -25.44 2.86
CA ASP A 136 -0.52 -25.68 2.66
C ASP A 136 -1.28 -24.36 2.40
N ALA A 137 -0.75 -23.24 2.89
CA ALA A 137 -1.25 -21.90 2.63
C ALA A 137 -0.14 -20.85 2.77
N VAL A 138 -0.30 -19.73 2.06
CA VAL A 138 0.42 -18.47 2.32
C VAL A 138 -0.59 -17.39 2.68
N ALA A 139 -0.23 -16.55 3.65
CA ALA A 139 -1.12 -15.55 4.19
C ALA A 139 -0.40 -14.22 4.44
N ALA A 140 -1.12 -13.12 4.24
CA ALA A 140 -0.61 -11.76 4.45
C ALA A 140 -1.76 -10.76 4.69
N CYS A 141 -1.46 -9.66 5.37
CA CYS A 141 -2.42 -8.57 5.53
C CYS A 141 -2.53 -7.72 4.25
N VAL A 142 -3.73 -7.18 4.01
CA VAL A 142 -4.09 -6.47 2.79
C VAL A 142 -4.70 -5.12 3.17
N GLY A 143 -3.87 -4.07 3.11
CA GLY A 143 -4.33 -2.70 2.90
C GLY A 143 -4.41 -2.44 1.40
N GLY A 144 -3.48 -1.65 0.84
CA GLY A 144 -3.33 -1.58 -0.62
C GLY A 144 -2.80 -2.87 -1.29
N GLY A 145 -2.14 -3.76 -0.53
CA GLY A 145 -1.81 -5.14 -0.95
C GLY A 145 -0.34 -5.45 -1.32
N SER A 146 0.58 -4.50 -1.23
CA SER A 146 1.93 -4.68 -1.80
C SER A 146 2.76 -5.81 -1.18
N ASN A 147 2.72 -5.94 0.15
CA ASN A 147 3.37 -7.03 0.86
C ASN A 147 2.75 -8.39 0.49
N ALA A 148 1.42 -8.44 0.41
CA ALA A 148 0.65 -9.63 0.15
C ALA A 148 0.91 -10.16 -1.25
N ILE A 149 0.76 -9.33 -2.29
CA ILE A 149 1.06 -9.78 -3.66
C ILE A 149 2.54 -10.13 -3.85
N GLY A 150 3.44 -9.44 -3.14
CA GLY A 150 4.87 -9.76 -3.11
C GLY A 150 5.15 -11.18 -2.63
N LEU A 151 4.44 -11.63 -1.59
CA LEU A 151 4.49 -13.01 -1.11
C LEU A 151 3.76 -13.96 -2.06
N PHE A 152 2.53 -13.64 -2.44
CA PHE A 152 1.62 -14.53 -3.17
C PHE A 152 2.12 -14.89 -4.56
N HIS A 153 2.76 -13.95 -5.26
CA HIS A 153 3.07 -14.08 -6.67
C HIS A 153 3.91 -15.32 -7.02
N ALA A 154 4.80 -15.77 -6.13
CA ALA A 154 5.60 -16.98 -6.36
C ALA A 154 4.81 -18.30 -6.21
N PHE A 155 3.64 -18.24 -5.59
CA PHE A 155 2.78 -19.40 -5.32
C PHE A 155 1.52 -19.43 -6.19
N LEU A 156 1.25 -18.37 -6.98
CA LEU A 156 0.07 -18.31 -7.86
C LEU A 156 -0.09 -19.53 -8.78
N PRO A 157 0.97 -20.10 -9.40
CA PRO A 157 0.84 -21.30 -10.24
C PRO A 157 0.58 -22.59 -9.45
N ASP A 158 0.86 -22.60 -8.14
CA ASP A 158 0.76 -23.80 -7.30
C ASP A 158 -0.68 -23.93 -6.73
N GLU A 159 -1.59 -24.57 -7.46
CA GLU A 159 -3.03 -24.69 -7.08
C GLU A 159 -3.27 -25.35 -5.71
N SER A 160 -2.34 -26.21 -5.26
CA SER A 160 -2.40 -26.84 -3.94
C SER A 160 -2.11 -25.87 -2.79
N VAL A 161 -1.54 -24.69 -3.07
CA VAL A 161 -1.23 -23.67 -2.08
C VAL A 161 -2.39 -22.68 -2.00
N ARG A 162 -3.08 -22.68 -0.85
CA ARG A 162 -4.12 -21.68 -0.57
C ARG A 162 -3.48 -20.29 -0.40
N ILE A 163 -4.13 -19.27 -0.94
CA ILE A 163 -3.69 -17.87 -0.83
C ILE A 163 -4.75 -17.10 -0.05
N VAL A 164 -4.36 -16.56 1.10
CA VAL A 164 -5.28 -15.94 2.06
C VAL A 164 -4.85 -14.51 2.37
N GLY A 165 -5.65 -13.53 1.94
CA GLY A 165 -5.50 -12.14 2.32
C GLY A 165 -6.34 -11.80 3.56
N PHE A 166 -5.79 -11.03 4.49
CA PHE A 166 -6.51 -10.55 5.67
C PHE A 166 -6.68 -9.03 5.63
N GLU A 167 -7.92 -8.56 5.60
CA GLU A 167 -8.27 -7.13 5.58
C GLU A 167 -8.74 -6.66 6.95
N PRO A 168 -8.53 -5.39 7.34
CA PRO A 168 -8.97 -4.91 8.64
C PRO A 168 -10.49 -4.75 8.70
N ALA A 169 -11.12 -5.43 9.66
CA ALA A 169 -12.53 -5.28 9.96
C ALA A 169 -12.81 -4.15 10.96
N GLY A 170 -11.78 -3.43 11.46
CA GLY A 170 -11.96 -2.35 12.43
C GLY A 170 -12.74 -2.80 13.66
N HIS A 171 -13.79 -2.06 14.02
CA HIS A 171 -14.71 -2.43 15.11
C HIS A 171 -15.72 -3.53 14.72
N GLY A 172 -15.63 -4.07 13.50
CA GLY A 172 -16.47 -5.11 12.95
C GLY A 172 -17.13 -4.65 11.64
N VAL A 173 -17.22 -5.55 10.65
CA VAL A 173 -17.82 -5.22 9.34
C VAL A 173 -19.26 -4.69 9.43
N ALA A 174 -20.02 -5.14 10.43
CA ALA A 174 -21.41 -4.74 10.63
C ALA A 174 -21.57 -3.31 11.19
N THR A 175 -20.51 -2.70 11.73
CA THR A 175 -20.58 -1.33 12.28
C THR A 175 -20.41 -0.26 11.19
N GLY A 176 -19.89 -0.64 10.02
CA GLY A 176 -19.43 0.29 8.99
C GLY A 176 -18.06 0.93 9.26
N GLU A 177 -17.48 0.72 10.45
CA GLU A 177 -16.15 1.23 10.81
C GLU A 177 -15.08 0.15 10.55
N HIS A 178 -14.71 0.00 9.27
CA HIS A 178 -13.74 -0.99 8.80
C HIS A 178 -12.98 -0.54 7.55
N ALA A 179 -11.95 -1.29 7.13
CA ALA A 179 -11.31 -1.13 5.82
C ALA A 179 -11.26 -2.46 5.02
N ALA A 180 -12.24 -3.35 5.26
CA ALA A 180 -12.39 -4.65 4.62
C ALA A 180 -12.89 -4.56 3.15
N THR A 181 -12.06 -3.97 2.28
CA THR A 181 -12.43 -3.50 0.94
C THR A 181 -12.88 -4.60 -0.02
N LEU A 182 -12.17 -5.72 -0.10
CA LEU A 182 -12.55 -6.86 -0.95
C LEU A 182 -13.74 -7.63 -0.37
N SER A 183 -13.88 -7.61 0.96
CA SER A 183 -14.93 -8.32 1.68
C SER A 183 -16.28 -7.60 1.65
N GLN A 184 -16.29 -6.27 1.72
CA GLN A 184 -17.50 -5.45 1.87
C GLN A 184 -17.67 -4.37 0.79
N GLY A 185 -16.63 -4.09 0.00
CA GLY A 185 -16.67 -3.07 -1.04
C GLY A 185 -17.22 -3.59 -2.37
N GLU A 186 -17.27 -2.67 -3.33
CA GLU A 186 -17.78 -2.91 -4.68
C GLU A 186 -16.79 -2.42 -5.74
N PRO A 187 -16.88 -2.90 -6.99
CA PRO A 187 -16.06 -2.38 -8.07
C PRO A 187 -16.29 -0.87 -8.31
N GLY A 188 -15.23 -0.08 -8.22
CA GLY A 188 -15.24 1.36 -8.43
C GLY A 188 -13.90 1.87 -8.97
N ILE A 189 -13.75 3.18 -9.08
CA ILE A 189 -12.53 3.84 -9.55
C ILE A 189 -12.01 4.76 -8.45
N LEU A 190 -10.81 4.46 -7.95
CA LEU A 190 -10.13 5.28 -6.95
C LEU A 190 -8.64 5.36 -7.28
N HIS A 191 -8.09 6.56 -7.12
CA HIS A 191 -6.66 6.85 -7.29
C HIS A 191 -6.06 6.31 -8.61
N GLY A 192 -6.82 6.35 -9.70
CA GLY A 192 -6.35 5.96 -11.04
C GLY A 192 -6.43 4.46 -11.37
N SER A 193 -6.99 3.62 -10.51
CA SER A 193 -7.28 2.21 -10.80
C SER A 193 -8.77 1.89 -10.68
N ARG A 194 -9.27 1.01 -11.57
CA ARG A 194 -10.54 0.31 -11.37
C ARG A 194 -10.28 -0.96 -10.55
N SER A 195 -10.85 -1.04 -9.36
CA SER A 195 -10.66 -2.13 -8.39
C SER A 195 -11.88 -2.19 -7.45
N TYR A 196 -11.81 -2.96 -6.36
CA TYR A 196 -12.77 -2.83 -5.27
C TYR A 196 -12.47 -1.60 -4.42
N VAL A 197 -13.53 -0.91 -3.99
CA VAL A 197 -13.51 0.27 -3.13
C VAL A 197 -14.67 0.23 -2.14
N LEU A 198 -14.51 0.87 -0.99
CA LEU A 198 -15.62 1.20 -0.09
C LEU A 198 -16.27 2.50 -0.57
N GLN A 199 -17.53 2.43 -0.97
CA GLN A 199 -18.30 3.57 -1.47
C GLN A 199 -19.79 3.44 -1.10
N ASP A 200 -20.50 4.56 -1.07
CA ASP A 200 -21.96 4.60 -0.91
C ASP A 200 -22.71 4.40 -2.24
N GLU A 201 -24.05 4.44 -2.19
CA GLU A 201 -24.93 4.25 -3.35
C GLU A 201 -24.72 5.31 -4.45
N ASP A 202 -24.21 6.49 -4.09
CA ASP A 202 -23.90 7.59 -5.02
C ASP A 202 -22.45 7.49 -5.55
N GLY A 203 -21.70 6.46 -5.15
CA GLY A 203 -20.31 6.24 -5.54
C GLY A 203 -19.31 7.17 -4.82
N GLN A 204 -19.71 7.80 -3.70
CA GLN A 204 -18.79 8.55 -2.86
C GLN A 204 -17.97 7.59 -2.00
N ILE A 205 -16.67 7.84 -1.90
CA ILE A 205 -15.76 6.98 -1.13
C ILE A 205 -16.05 7.09 0.36
N THR A 206 -16.38 5.95 0.98
CA THR A 206 -16.59 5.83 2.42
C THR A 206 -15.26 5.95 3.14
N GLU A 207 -15.24 6.67 4.26
CA GLU A 207 -14.06 6.76 5.11
C GLU A 207 -13.77 5.39 5.74
N PRO A 208 -12.57 4.81 5.53
CA PRO A 208 -12.20 3.56 6.15
C PRO A 208 -11.91 3.76 7.64
N TYR A 209 -11.89 2.66 8.38
CA TYR A 209 -11.33 2.64 9.73
C TYR A 209 -10.53 1.36 10.02
N SER A 210 -9.39 1.53 10.68
CA SER A 210 -8.68 0.48 11.41
C SER A 210 -7.80 1.09 12.49
N ILE A 211 -7.56 0.35 13.58
CA ILE A 211 -6.50 0.69 14.53
C ILE A 211 -5.10 0.77 13.85
N SER A 212 -4.89 0.03 12.76
CA SER A 212 -3.65 0.03 11.99
C SER A 212 -3.67 1.02 10.84
N ALA A 213 -2.99 2.15 11.00
CA ALA A 213 -2.86 3.19 9.96
C ALA A 213 -2.22 2.70 8.63
N GLY A 214 -1.58 1.53 8.62
CA GLY A 214 -1.05 0.91 7.39
C GLY A 214 -2.10 0.15 6.57
N LEU A 215 -3.24 -0.17 7.19
CA LEU A 215 -4.36 -0.89 6.58
C LEU A 215 -5.60 -0.01 6.39
N ASP A 216 -5.62 1.18 6.99
CA ASP A 216 -6.70 2.17 6.93
C ASP A 216 -6.79 2.86 5.55
N TYR A 217 -7.29 2.12 4.55
CA TYR A 217 -7.39 2.56 3.16
C TYR A 217 -8.66 1.98 2.51
N PRO A 218 -9.48 2.79 1.80
CA PRO A 218 -10.79 2.35 1.31
C PRO A 218 -10.72 1.68 -0.07
N GLY A 219 -9.52 1.41 -0.58
CA GLY A 219 -9.30 0.79 -1.88
C GLY A 219 -8.35 -0.40 -1.78
N VAL A 220 -8.14 -1.10 -2.89
CA VAL A 220 -7.20 -2.22 -2.95
C VAL A 220 -6.57 -2.34 -4.32
N GLY A 221 -5.35 -2.90 -4.41
CA GLY A 221 -4.68 -3.12 -5.69
C GLY A 221 -5.51 -4.00 -6.66
N PRO A 222 -5.57 -3.65 -7.96
CA PRO A 222 -6.44 -4.35 -8.92
C PRO A 222 -6.07 -5.81 -9.16
N GLU A 223 -4.82 -6.21 -8.92
CA GLU A 223 -4.42 -7.61 -9.01
C GLU A 223 -5.05 -8.45 -7.90
N HIS A 224 -5.27 -7.89 -6.70
CA HIS A 224 -6.00 -8.58 -5.64
C HIS A 224 -7.48 -8.78 -5.99
N ALA A 225 -8.11 -7.76 -6.59
CA ALA A 225 -9.48 -7.88 -7.11
C ALA A 225 -9.61 -9.01 -8.13
N TYR A 226 -8.68 -9.08 -9.10
CA TYR A 226 -8.63 -10.18 -10.07
C TYR A 226 -8.46 -11.55 -9.39
N LEU A 227 -7.57 -11.66 -8.40
CA LEU A 227 -7.35 -12.91 -7.66
C LEU A 227 -8.57 -13.33 -6.84
N LYS A 228 -9.33 -12.37 -6.30
CA LYS A 228 -10.62 -12.63 -5.63
C LYS A 228 -11.64 -13.17 -6.63
N ASP A 229 -11.86 -12.46 -7.72
CA ASP A 229 -12.93 -12.77 -8.69
C ASP A 229 -12.68 -14.10 -9.41
N THR A 230 -11.41 -14.49 -9.60
CA THR A 230 -11.03 -15.79 -10.18
C THR A 230 -11.03 -16.94 -9.15
N GLY A 231 -11.22 -16.64 -7.86
CA GLY A 231 -11.15 -17.61 -6.77
C GLY A 231 -9.74 -18.12 -6.46
N ARG A 232 -8.69 -17.53 -7.06
CA ARG A 232 -7.30 -17.93 -6.79
C ARG A 232 -6.86 -17.54 -5.38
N ALA A 233 -7.37 -16.44 -4.85
CA ALA A 233 -7.14 -16.01 -3.47
C ALA A 233 -8.46 -15.78 -2.74
N GLU A 234 -8.50 -16.15 -1.46
CA GLU A 234 -9.59 -15.82 -0.54
C GLU A 234 -9.19 -14.63 0.33
N TYR A 235 -10.15 -13.76 0.66
CA TYR A 235 -9.93 -12.59 1.51
C TYR A 235 -10.89 -12.63 2.70
N ARG A 236 -10.36 -12.33 3.88
CA ARG A 236 -11.07 -12.46 5.16
C ARG A 236 -10.87 -11.20 5.98
N ALA A 237 -11.93 -10.73 6.64
CA ALA A 237 -11.87 -9.58 7.52
C ALA A 237 -11.39 -10.01 8.93
N VAL A 238 -10.53 -9.20 9.57
CA VAL A 238 -9.99 -9.41 10.92
C VAL A 238 -10.19 -8.14 11.74
N THR A 239 -10.89 -8.24 12.86
CA THR A 239 -11.21 -7.10 13.75
C THR A 239 -9.98 -6.56 14.47
N ASP A 240 -10.08 -5.34 14.97
CA ASP A 240 -9.02 -4.72 15.77
C ASP A 240 -8.75 -5.55 17.04
N ASP A 241 -9.78 -6.13 17.67
CA ASP A 241 -9.63 -7.02 18.83
C ASP A 241 -8.93 -8.35 18.50
N GLU A 242 -9.19 -8.95 17.33
CA GLU A 242 -8.51 -10.17 16.89
C GLU A 242 -7.03 -9.94 16.55
N ALA A 243 -6.67 -8.70 16.21
CA ALA A 243 -5.29 -8.33 15.85
C ALA A 243 -4.39 -8.07 17.06
N MET A 244 -4.96 -7.84 18.26
CA MET A 244 -4.26 -7.45 19.50
C MET A 244 -4.05 -8.62 20.47
#